data_AF-A0ABD1GWG8-F1
#
_entry.id   AF-A0ABD1GWG8-F1
#
_cell.length_a   1.000
_cell.length_b   1.000
_cell.length_c   1.000
_cell.angle_alpha   90.00
_cell.angle_beta   90.00
_cell.angle_gamma   90.00
#
_symmetry.space_group_name_H-M   'P 1'
#
loop_
_entity.id
_entity.type
_entity.pdbx_description
1 polymer ?
#
loop_
_entity_poly.entity_id
_entity_poly.type
_entity_poly.pdbx_seq_one_letter_code
_entity_poly.pdbx_strand_id
1 'polypeptide(L)'
;MDEHGRSVDPATIGTSTGGNEGAHGEELPGLEQKDFKCSAQKKMSLRARYAYAVVFLLTNIIAWLFRDYGERILPMLPYSRACGAEERKCYHTMGVLRVSLGCFIFFFIMFLTTCYTSKLYQVRAAWHSGWWGLKSVMLLISFMIPFFIPSDYIQLYGELARVGAGVFLILQLISVIEFITWWNNYWMPDDNNKSSNCSIGLFMSTVFYIASACGIAVMYVLYASKMSCTLNIFFITWTGVLLIVMMAISLHSRVNRGLLSSGIMASYIVFLCWSAIRSEPGTEKCSHEEESGHIGWSTIVGFVIALFAIVIATFSTGIDSQSFQFRKDEVEREEDDLPYGYGFFHLVFSLGAMYFAMLFISWNLGSLTRKWSIDVGWASTWVKIVNEWFAATIYMWKLIFPTLRETKVMNHEEETTEQV
;
A
#
# COMPACT_ATOMS: atom_id res chain seq x y z
N MET A 1 -7.20 -61.76 -27.74
CA MET A 1 -8.33 -62.67 -27.99
C MET A 1 -8.39 -63.62 -26.82
N ASP A 2 -9.47 -63.43 -26.06
CA ASP A 2 -10.20 -64.34 -25.16
C ASP A 2 -9.44 -64.94 -23.96
N GLU A 3 -9.74 -64.51 -22.73
CA GLU A 3 -10.92 -64.76 -21.88
C GLU A 3 -10.91 -66.11 -21.14
N HIS A 4 -10.83 -65.98 -19.81
CA HIS A 4 -11.62 -66.67 -18.77
C HIS A 4 -11.61 -68.20 -18.62
N GLY A 5 -11.26 -68.62 -17.38
CA GLY A 5 -12.19 -69.44 -16.60
C GLY A 5 -11.58 -70.58 -15.77
N ARG A 6 -11.64 -70.46 -14.43
CA ARG A 6 -12.14 -71.43 -13.42
C ARG A 6 -11.66 -71.01 -12.02
N SER A 7 -12.50 -70.48 -11.14
CA SER A 7 -13.64 -71.07 -10.40
C SER A 7 -13.24 -71.70 -9.05
N VAL A 8 -13.85 -71.16 -7.99
CA VAL A 8 -14.57 -71.83 -6.88
C VAL A 8 -14.13 -71.33 -5.50
N ASP A 9 -14.98 -70.48 -4.92
CA ASP A 9 -15.20 -70.25 -3.48
C ASP A 9 -16.18 -71.33 -2.96
N PRO A 10 -16.22 -71.69 -1.65
CA PRO A 10 -16.55 -70.72 -0.60
C PRO A 10 -15.93 -70.91 0.81
N ALA A 11 -15.92 -69.79 1.54
CA ALA A 11 -16.10 -69.55 2.99
C ALA A 11 -16.13 -70.78 3.93
N THR A 12 -15.57 -70.75 5.16
CA THR A 12 -15.87 -69.78 6.22
C THR A 12 -15.00 -70.06 7.47
N ILE A 13 -14.79 -69.02 8.30
CA ILE A 13 -14.57 -69.01 9.76
C ILE A 13 -13.15 -69.30 10.31
N GLY A 14 -12.60 -68.33 11.07
CA GLY A 14 -11.68 -68.62 12.18
C GLY A 14 -10.54 -67.63 12.41
N THR A 15 -10.82 -66.50 13.06
CA THR A 15 -9.82 -65.53 13.54
C THR A 15 -9.05 -65.99 14.78
N SER A 16 -7.76 -65.61 14.80
CA SER A 16 -6.89 -65.28 15.95
C SER A 16 -6.05 -66.39 16.60
N THR A 17 -4.74 -66.37 16.40
CA THR A 17 -3.73 -65.89 17.40
C THR A 17 -2.31 -66.34 17.00
N GLY A 18 -1.32 -65.44 17.10
CA GLY A 18 0.10 -65.83 17.29
C GLY A 18 1.17 -65.05 16.51
N GLY A 19 1.84 -64.12 17.19
CA GLY A 19 3.29 -63.81 17.10
C GLY A 19 3.81 -63.12 15.82
N ASN A 20 4.05 -61.80 15.79
CA ASN A 20 5.15 -61.01 16.39
C ASN A 20 6.40 -60.86 15.48
N GLU A 21 6.96 -59.64 15.50
CA GLU A 21 8.15 -59.10 14.82
C GLU A 21 7.92 -58.59 13.38
N GLY A 22 8.06 -57.31 13.03
CA GLY A 22 8.60 -56.15 13.73
C GLY A 22 9.11 -55.14 12.69
N ALA A 23 8.40 -54.04 12.51
CA ALA A 23 8.91 -52.80 11.92
C ALA A 23 7.98 -51.65 12.34
N HIS A 24 8.06 -51.28 13.62
CA HIS A 24 7.49 -50.04 14.13
C HIS A 24 8.26 -48.88 13.49
N GLY A 25 7.63 -48.19 12.52
CA GLY A 25 7.92 -46.80 12.28
C GLY A 25 7.21 -46.00 13.38
N GLU A 26 7.95 -45.54 14.37
CA GLU A 26 7.50 -44.51 15.29
C GLU A 26 7.40 -43.19 14.51
N GLU A 27 6.24 -42.89 13.91
CA GLU A 27 5.90 -41.51 13.56
C GLU A 27 5.67 -40.72 14.85
N LEU A 28 6.53 -39.74 15.08
CA LEU A 28 6.59 -38.91 16.28
C LEU A 28 5.29 -38.07 16.40
N PRO A 29 4.38 -38.34 17.36
CA PRO A 29 3.07 -37.65 17.48
C PRO A 29 3.18 -36.14 17.74
N GLY A 30 4.38 -35.68 18.14
CA GLY A 30 4.65 -34.29 18.45
C GLY A 30 4.88 -33.39 17.23
N LEU A 31 5.28 -33.94 16.08
CA LEU A 31 5.58 -33.15 14.88
C LEU A 31 4.27 -32.67 14.22
N GLU A 32 3.36 -33.59 13.91
CA GLU A 32 2.04 -33.25 13.32
C GLU A 32 1.23 -32.30 14.20
N GLN A 33 1.31 -32.44 15.53
CA GLN A 33 0.60 -31.57 16.46
C GLN A 33 1.21 -30.15 16.51
N LYS A 34 2.53 -30.02 16.32
CA LYS A 34 3.22 -28.72 16.25
C LYS A 34 2.88 -28.01 14.94
N ASP A 35 2.84 -28.74 13.84
CA ASP A 35 2.54 -28.21 12.50
C ASP A 35 1.07 -27.75 12.42
N PHE A 36 0.15 -28.52 13.02
CA PHE A 36 -1.26 -28.13 13.14
C PHE A 36 -1.44 -26.84 13.96
N LYS A 37 -0.77 -26.72 15.12
CA LYS A 37 -0.82 -25.53 15.96
C LYS A 37 -0.21 -24.31 15.25
N CYS A 38 0.91 -24.50 14.53
CA CYS A 38 1.55 -23.46 13.74
C CYS A 38 0.61 -22.93 12.64
N SER A 39 0.00 -23.84 11.87
CA SER A 39 -0.99 -23.52 10.84
C SER A 39 -2.21 -22.77 11.40
N ALA A 40 -2.72 -23.19 12.56
CA ALA A 40 -3.83 -22.51 13.23
C ALA A 40 -3.45 -21.07 13.66
N GLN A 41 -2.28 -20.88 14.27
CA GLN A 41 -1.79 -19.57 14.70
C GLN A 41 -1.54 -18.63 13.51
N LYS A 42 -0.99 -19.17 12.40
CA LYS A 42 -0.82 -18.43 11.14
C LYS A 42 -2.16 -17.98 10.56
N LYS A 43 -3.18 -18.85 10.57
CA LYS A 43 -4.56 -18.48 10.16
C LYS A 43 -5.14 -17.38 11.05
N MET A 44 -4.92 -17.41 12.36
CA MET A 44 -5.37 -16.35 13.27
C MET A 44 -4.70 -15.00 12.96
N SER A 45 -3.39 -15.00 12.72
CA SER A 45 -2.65 -13.81 12.29
C SER A 45 -3.15 -13.24 10.95
N LEU A 46 -3.41 -14.12 9.98
CA LEU A 46 -3.97 -13.74 8.67
C LEU A 46 -5.39 -13.18 8.78
N ARG A 47 -6.19 -13.59 9.76
CA ARG A 47 -7.50 -12.99 10.05
C ARG A 47 -7.36 -11.64 10.76
N ALA A 48 -6.40 -11.51 11.68
CA ALA A 48 -6.18 -10.29 12.45
C ALA A 48 -5.88 -9.06 11.57
N ARG A 49 -5.06 -9.20 10.52
CA ARG A 49 -4.80 -8.11 9.56
C ARG A 49 -6.07 -7.55 8.92
N TYR A 50 -7.05 -8.39 8.58
CA TYR A 50 -8.32 -7.93 8.01
C TYR A 50 -9.17 -7.22 9.05
N ALA A 51 -9.18 -7.68 10.30
CA ALA A 51 -9.84 -6.98 11.39
C ALA A 51 -9.24 -5.58 11.61
N TYR A 52 -7.91 -5.43 11.57
CA TYR A 52 -7.27 -4.11 11.62
C TYR A 52 -7.62 -3.23 10.41
N ALA A 53 -7.69 -3.81 9.20
CA ALA A 53 -8.14 -3.09 8.01
C ALA A 53 -9.59 -2.59 8.15
N VAL A 54 -10.49 -3.38 8.74
CA VAL A 54 -11.86 -2.98 9.04
C VAL A 54 -11.89 -1.86 10.08
N VAL A 55 -11.11 -1.95 11.17
CA VAL A 55 -10.99 -0.86 12.16
C VAL A 55 -10.53 0.43 11.49
N PHE A 56 -9.53 0.35 10.61
CA PHE A 56 -9.01 1.50 9.88
C PHE A 56 -10.05 2.08 8.92
N LEU A 57 -10.80 1.24 8.17
CA LEU A 57 -11.90 1.67 7.31
C LEU A 57 -13.01 2.39 8.12
N LEU A 58 -13.45 1.80 9.23
CA LEU A 58 -14.45 2.42 10.12
C LEU A 58 -13.97 3.77 10.62
N THR A 59 -12.68 3.89 10.92
CA THR A 59 -12.07 5.15 11.34
C THR A 59 -12.09 6.20 10.24
N ASN A 60 -11.81 5.82 8.99
CA ASN A 60 -11.90 6.72 7.84
C ASN A 60 -13.34 7.20 7.62
N ILE A 61 -14.33 6.32 7.79
CA ILE A 61 -15.75 6.68 7.74
C ILE A 61 -16.12 7.63 8.88
N ILE A 62 -15.65 7.39 10.10
CA ILE A 62 -15.88 8.29 11.24
C ILE A 62 -15.24 9.67 10.97
N ALA A 63 -13.99 9.71 10.50
CA ALA A 63 -13.31 10.96 10.15
C ALA A 63 -14.07 11.74 9.08
N TRP A 64 -14.59 11.04 8.06
CA TRP A 64 -15.47 11.62 7.05
C TRP A 64 -16.74 12.22 7.66
N LEU A 65 -17.43 11.47 8.54
CA LEU A 65 -18.65 11.94 9.20
C LEU A 65 -18.39 13.21 10.02
N PHE A 66 -17.28 13.26 10.75
CA PHE A 66 -16.85 14.45 11.47
C PHE A 66 -16.56 15.62 10.52
N ARG A 67 -15.93 15.37 9.38
CA ARG A 67 -15.64 16.40 8.38
C ARG A 67 -16.89 17.00 7.75
N ASP A 68 -17.81 16.18 7.26
CA ASP A 68 -18.93 16.66 6.43
C ASP A 68 -20.20 16.98 7.25
N TYR A 69 -20.33 16.41 8.45
CA TYR A 69 -21.51 16.49 9.32
C TYR A 69 -21.23 16.89 10.77
N GLY A 70 -19.97 17.10 11.17
CA GLY A 70 -19.59 17.37 12.56
C GLY A 70 -20.33 18.56 13.20
N GLU A 71 -20.61 19.61 12.42
CA GLU A 71 -21.37 20.79 12.86
C GLU A 71 -22.76 20.45 13.41
N ARG A 72 -23.41 19.41 12.85
CA ARG A 72 -24.77 19.00 13.25
C ARG A 72 -24.77 18.00 14.41
N ILE A 73 -23.73 17.18 14.51
CA ILE A 73 -23.69 16.04 15.44
C ILE A 73 -23.18 16.47 16.83
N LEU A 74 -22.28 17.46 16.92
CA LEU A 74 -21.55 17.74 18.17
C LEU A 74 -21.49 19.23 18.58
N PRO A 75 -22.63 19.94 18.72
CA PRO A 75 -22.64 21.30 19.27
C PRO A 75 -22.19 21.36 20.74
N MET A 76 -22.09 20.22 21.44
CA MET A 76 -21.83 20.13 22.89
C MET A 76 -20.37 19.88 23.31
N LEU A 77 -19.43 19.61 22.39
CA LEU A 77 -18.06 19.30 22.78
C LEU A 77 -17.23 20.57 23.10
N PRO A 78 -16.33 20.56 24.11
CA PRO A 78 -15.56 21.73 24.55
C PRO A 78 -14.74 22.42 23.44
N TYR A 79 -14.37 21.66 22.42
CA TYR A 79 -13.63 22.12 21.26
C TYR A 79 -14.41 23.16 20.42
N SER A 80 -15.74 23.21 20.51
CA SER A 80 -16.58 24.19 19.81
C SER A 80 -16.27 25.64 20.15
N ARG A 81 -15.85 25.92 21.40
CA ARG A 81 -15.50 27.28 21.84
C ARG A 81 -14.16 27.78 21.33
N ALA A 82 -13.27 26.88 20.88
CA ALA A 82 -11.93 27.26 20.44
C ALA A 82 -11.88 27.79 18.99
N CYS A 83 -12.94 27.61 18.20
CA CYS A 83 -12.93 27.96 16.78
C CYS A 83 -13.30 29.41 16.45
N GLY A 84 -13.69 30.24 17.42
CA GLY A 84 -14.00 31.66 17.18
C GLY A 84 -14.96 31.91 16.00
N ALA A 85 -14.86 33.08 15.36
CA ALA A 85 -15.74 33.52 14.27
C ALA A 85 -15.44 32.91 12.87
N GLU A 86 -14.40 32.07 12.72
CA GLU A 86 -14.16 31.25 11.51
C GLU A 86 -14.79 29.85 11.65
N GLU A 87 -16.06 29.81 12.09
CA GLU A 87 -16.73 28.64 12.66
C GLU A 87 -16.55 27.36 11.82
N ARG A 88 -16.88 27.37 10.52
CA ARG A 88 -17.01 26.11 9.74
C ARG A 88 -15.70 25.42 9.34
N LYS A 89 -14.67 26.19 8.99
CA LYS A 89 -13.40 25.62 8.49
C LYS A 89 -12.68 24.84 9.60
N CYS A 90 -12.69 25.44 10.79
CA CYS A 90 -12.03 24.91 11.96
C CYS A 90 -12.63 23.56 12.36
N TYR A 91 -13.97 23.43 12.42
CA TYR A 91 -14.62 22.15 12.79
C TYR A 91 -14.24 20.98 11.88
N HIS A 92 -14.23 21.21 10.56
CA HIS A 92 -13.95 20.16 9.57
C HIS A 92 -12.54 19.60 9.76
N THR A 93 -11.53 20.47 9.66
CA THR A 93 -10.11 20.09 9.74
C THR A 93 -9.80 19.40 11.06
N MET A 94 -10.25 19.99 12.15
CA MET A 94 -9.86 19.55 13.48
C MET A 94 -10.64 18.33 13.97
N GLY A 95 -11.86 18.11 13.46
CA GLY A 95 -12.58 16.86 13.66
C GLY A 95 -11.83 15.69 13.05
N VAL A 96 -11.39 15.84 11.79
CA VAL A 96 -10.56 14.85 11.09
C VAL A 96 -9.25 14.61 11.84
N LEU A 97 -8.53 15.66 12.22
CA LEU A 97 -7.24 15.54 12.92
C LEU A 97 -7.37 14.83 14.28
N ARG A 98 -8.46 15.03 15.02
CA ARG A 98 -8.69 14.32 16.29
C ARG A 98 -8.96 12.84 16.10
N VAL A 99 -9.83 12.48 15.15
CA VAL A 99 -10.11 11.07 14.82
C VAL A 99 -8.82 10.40 14.32
N SER A 100 -8.07 11.08 13.45
CA SER A 100 -6.78 10.61 12.97
C SER A 100 -5.75 10.43 14.09
N LEU A 101 -5.64 11.39 15.02
CA LEU A 101 -4.73 11.28 16.16
C LEU A 101 -5.08 10.06 17.03
N GLY A 102 -6.37 9.80 17.26
CA GLY A 102 -6.79 8.62 18.02
C GLY A 102 -6.43 7.31 17.32
N CYS A 103 -6.60 7.27 16.00
CA CYS A 103 -6.17 6.15 15.17
C CYS A 103 -4.64 5.95 15.21
N PHE A 104 -3.90 7.05 15.07
CA PHE A 104 -2.43 7.06 15.15
C PHE A 104 -1.98 6.51 16.50
N ILE A 105 -2.51 7.01 17.62
CA ILE A 105 -2.16 6.53 18.97
C ILE A 105 -2.40 5.03 19.10
N PHE A 106 -3.56 4.53 18.68
CA PHE A 106 -3.88 3.10 18.75
C PHE A 106 -2.87 2.25 17.98
N PHE A 107 -2.64 2.56 16.70
CA PHE A 107 -1.72 1.80 15.86
C PHE A 107 -0.26 1.97 16.27
N PHE A 108 0.11 3.14 16.81
CA PHE A 108 1.46 3.39 17.32
C PHE A 108 1.73 2.60 18.61
N ILE A 109 0.76 2.49 19.53
CA ILE A 109 0.87 1.59 20.69
C ILE A 109 0.97 0.13 20.23
N MET A 110 0.17 -0.28 19.24
CA MET A 110 0.29 -1.60 18.65
C MET A 110 1.67 -1.84 18.01
N PHE A 111 2.24 -0.84 17.34
CA PHE A 111 3.61 -0.88 16.83
C PHE A 111 4.60 -1.11 17.97
N LEU A 112 4.64 -0.24 18.98
CA LEU A 112 5.60 -0.36 20.10
C LEU A 112 5.52 -1.71 20.81
N THR A 113 4.30 -2.25 20.98
CA THR A 113 4.08 -3.54 21.65
C THR A 113 4.35 -4.77 20.79
N THR A 114 4.45 -4.62 19.46
CA THR A 114 4.71 -5.73 18.51
C THR A 114 6.02 -5.59 17.73
N CYS A 115 6.78 -4.51 17.93
CA CYS A 115 8.14 -4.35 17.43
C CYS A 115 9.02 -5.55 17.80
N TYR A 116 9.95 -5.90 16.90
CA TYR A 116 10.91 -7.00 17.08
C TYR A 116 10.31 -8.40 17.27
N THR A 117 9.01 -8.59 16.99
CA THR A 117 8.44 -9.93 16.97
C THR A 117 8.97 -10.66 15.74
N SER A 118 9.59 -11.82 15.94
CA SER A 118 10.17 -12.64 14.87
C SER A 118 9.47 -13.98 14.68
N LYS A 119 8.87 -14.54 15.73
CA LYS A 119 8.27 -15.89 15.73
C LYS A 119 6.80 -15.90 16.17
N LEU A 120 6.02 -16.85 15.65
CA LEU A 120 4.56 -16.96 15.87
C LEU A 120 4.14 -17.30 17.31
N TYR A 121 5.00 -17.98 18.09
CA TYR A 121 4.69 -18.44 19.46
C TYR A 121 5.04 -17.41 20.55
N GLN A 122 5.62 -16.27 20.20
CA GLN A 122 5.96 -15.23 21.18
C GLN A 122 4.71 -14.55 21.76
N VAL A 123 4.78 -14.09 23.01
CA VAL A 123 3.68 -13.37 23.69
C VAL A 123 3.21 -12.16 22.87
N ARG A 124 4.14 -11.46 22.18
CA ARG A 124 3.84 -10.34 21.29
C ARG A 124 3.01 -10.74 20.06
N ALA A 125 3.22 -11.94 19.52
CA ALA A 125 2.42 -12.49 18.43
C ALA A 125 1.00 -12.87 18.90
N ALA A 126 0.87 -13.41 20.11
CA ALA A 126 -0.42 -13.64 20.75
C ALA A 126 -1.17 -12.33 21.03
N TRP A 127 -0.45 -11.28 21.47
CA TRP A 127 -0.99 -9.93 21.58
C TRP A 127 -1.45 -9.40 20.22
N HIS A 128 -0.68 -9.54 19.14
CA HIS A 128 -1.09 -9.10 17.80
C HIS A 128 -2.39 -9.76 17.32
N SER A 129 -2.52 -11.08 17.47
CA SER A 129 -3.63 -11.85 16.87
C SER A 129 -4.85 -12.03 17.79
N GLY A 130 -4.66 -11.97 19.10
CA GLY A 130 -5.68 -12.27 20.13
C GLY A 130 -6.14 -11.04 20.92
N TRP A 131 -6.61 -11.25 22.15
CA TRP A 131 -6.87 -10.19 23.16
C TRP A 131 -7.71 -9.00 22.65
N TRP A 132 -8.69 -9.28 21.77
CA TRP A 132 -9.51 -8.26 21.13
C TRP A 132 -10.30 -7.40 22.12
N GLY A 133 -10.76 -7.96 23.24
CA GLY A 133 -11.45 -7.18 24.28
C GLY A 133 -10.59 -6.04 24.84
N LEU A 134 -9.33 -6.33 25.20
CA LEU A 134 -8.39 -5.33 25.71
C LEU A 134 -8.06 -4.29 24.63
N LYS A 135 -7.90 -4.71 23.37
CA LYS A 135 -7.66 -3.80 22.25
C LYS A 135 -8.86 -2.90 21.96
N SER A 136 -10.08 -3.40 22.07
CA SER A 136 -11.29 -2.59 21.90
C SER A 136 -11.37 -1.47 22.93
N VAL A 137 -11.02 -1.77 24.19
CA VAL A 137 -10.90 -0.74 25.25
C VAL A 137 -9.79 0.25 24.93
N MET A 138 -8.60 -0.24 24.52
CA MET A 138 -7.48 0.61 24.12
C MET A 138 -7.83 1.54 22.95
N LEU A 139 -8.56 1.02 21.95
CA LEU A 139 -9.04 1.77 20.78
C LEU A 139 -10.00 2.88 21.21
N LEU A 140 -10.99 2.56 22.05
CA LEU A 140 -11.95 3.53 22.56
C LEU A 140 -11.24 4.66 23.31
N ILE A 141 -10.32 4.33 24.22
CA ILE A 141 -9.54 5.31 24.98
C ILE A 141 -8.72 6.19 24.02
N SER A 142 -8.06 5.57 23.04
CA SER A 142 -7.25 6.30 22.05
C SER A 142 -8.08 7.31 21.26
N PHE A 143 -9.34 7.01 20.93
CA PHE A 143 -10.24 7.97 20.28
C PHE A 143 -10.78 9.06 21.22
N MET A 144 -10.91 8.80 22.51
CA MET A 144 -11.41 9.79 23.47
C MET A 144 -10.36 10.84 23.83
N ILE A 145 -9.09 10.44 23.99
CA ILE A 145 -7.99 11.32 24.41
C ILE A 145 -7.89 12.61 23.55
N PRO A 146 -7.88 12.56 22.20
CA PRO A 146 -7.77 13.74 21.35
C PRO A 146 -8.84 14.82 21.55
N PHE A 147 -10.02 14.47 22.08
CA PHE A 147 -11.08 15.43 22.35
C PHE A 147 -10.87 16.26 23.61
N PHE A 148 -9.96 15.84 24.49
CA PHE A 148 -9.54 16.63 25.65
C PHE A 148 -8.31 17.50 25.37
N ILE A 149 -7.67 17.32 24.20
CA ILE A 149 -6.46 18.06 23.82
C ILE A 149 -6.85 19.45 23.24
N PRO A 150 -6.24 20.55 23.74
CA PRO A 150 -6.45 21.89 23.20
C PRO A 150 -6.13 22.01 21.71
N SER A 151 -6.79 22.92 21.03
CA SER A 151 -6.69 23.07 19.58
C SER A 151 -5.28 23.33 19.06
N ASP A 152 -4.46 24.10 19.78
CA ASP A 152 -3.10 24.44 19.36
C ASP A 152 -2.22 23.20 19.18
N TYR A 153 -2.36 22.21 20.08
CA TYR A 153 -1.63 20.95 19.98
C TYR A 153 -2.16 20.04 18.86
N ILE A 154 -3.46 20.13 18.53
CA ILE A 154 -4.02 19.39 17.39
C ILE A 154 -3.54 19.99 16.06
N GLN A 155 -3.35 21.31 15.99
CA GLN A 155 -2.73 21.94 14.81
C GLN A 155 -1.26 21.52 14.68
N LEU A 156 -0.52 21.49 15.79
CA LEU A 156 0.85 20.94 15.81
C LEU A 156 0.88 19.48 15.31
N TYR A 157 -0.08 18.66 15.75
CA TYR A 157 -0.24 17.31 15.22
C TYR A 157 -0.54 17.32 13.72
N GLY A 158 -1.35 18.26 13.21
CA GLY A 158 -1.61 18.41 11.78
C GLY A 158 -0.33 18.66 10.97
N GLU A 159 0.57 19.51 11.46
CA GLU A 159 1.89 19.74 10.85
C GLU A 159 2.77 18.48 10.88
N LEU A 160 2.80 17.77 12.02
CA LEU A 160 3.49 16.49 12.16
C LEU A 160 2.91 15.43 11.21
N ALA A 161 1.59 15.37 11.10
CA ALA A 161 0.88 14.44 10.25
C ALA A 161 1.16 14.72 8.76
N ARG A 162 1.43 15.97 8.37
CA ARG A 162 1.90 16.28 7.01
C ARG A 162 3.23 15.60 6.70
N VAL A 163 4.18 15.64 7.63
CA VAL A 163 5.48 14.96 7.49
C VAL A 163 5.29 13.44 7.49
N GLY A 164 4.51 12.90 8.43
CA GLY A 164 4.23 11.46 8.51
C GLY A 164 3.50 10.92 7.27
N ALA A 165 2.59 11.70 6.69
CA ALA A 165 1.95 11.39 5.42
C ALA A 165 2.94 11.35 4.25
N GLY A 166 3.94 12.24 4.24
CA GLY A 166 5.05 12.18 3.29
C GLY A 166 5.88 10.90 3.42
N VAL A 167 6.20 10.50 4.65
CA VAL A 167 6.88 9.21 4.91
C VAL A 167 6.04 8.03 4.45
N PHE A 168 4.73 8.05 4.72
CA PHE A 168 3.80 7.03 4.24
C PHE A 168 3.83 6.90 2.72
N LEU A 169 3.78 8.02 1.98
CA LEU A 169 3.84 8.01 0.52
C LEU A 169 5.12 7.37 -0.02
N ILE A 170 6.27 7.62 0.61
CA ILE A 170 7.55 6.99 0.23
C ILE A 170 7.50 5.47 0.45
N LEU A 171 6.99 5.03 1.61
CA LEU A 171 6.84 3.59 1.91
C LEU A 171 5.86 2.92 0.92
N GLN A 172 4.71 3.55 0.68
CA GLN A 172 3.72 3.08 -0.28
C GLN A 172 4.33 2.97 -1.67
N LEU A 173 5.13 3.97 -2.08
CA LEU A 173 5.75 3.99 -3.39
C LEU A 173 6.76 2.85 -3.58
N ILE A 174 7.61 2.58 -2.59
CA ILE A 174 8.53 1.43 -2.62
C ILE A 174 7.74 0.13 -2.77
N SER A 175 6.66 -0.02 -2.00
CA SER A 175 5.80 -1.20 -2.08
C SER A 175 5.12 -1.35 -3.45
N VAL A 176 4.65 -0.25 -4.06
CA VAL A 176 4.09 -0.26 -5.42
C VAL A 176 5.14 -0.66 -6.46
N ILE A 177 6.37 -0.17 -6.36
CA ILE A 177 7.45 -0.53 -7.30
C ILE A 177 7.81 -2.03 -7.18
N GLU A 178 7.87 -2.57 -5.96
CA GLU A 178 8.07 -4.01 -5.76
C GLU A 178 6.91 -4.83 -6.28
N PHE A 179 5.67 -4.36 -6.07
CA PHE A 179 4.49 -4.99 -6.65
C PHE A 179 4.53 -4.97 -8.19
N ILE A 180 4.94 -3.87 -8.83
CA ILE A 180 5.15 -3.80 -10.28
C ILE A 180 6.23 -4.79 -10.74
N THR A 181 7.31 -4.93 -9.97
CA THR A 181 8.40 -5.88 -10.27
C THR A 181 7.90 -7.32 -10.17
N TRP A 182 7.12 -7.64 -9.13
CA TRP A 182 6.47 -8.94 -8.98
C TRP A 182 5.48 -9.21 -10.12
N TRP A 183 4.68 -8.21 -10.50
CA TRP A 183 3.75 -8.29 -11.63
C TRP A 183 4.50 -8.59 -12.93
N ASN A 184 5.61 -7.89 -13.19
CA ASN A 184 6.47 -8.15 -14.34
C ASN A 184 6.93 -9.62 -14.40
N ASN A 185 7.44 -10.15 -13.29
CA ASN A 185 7.95 -11.53 -13.22
C ASN A 185 6.84 -12.58 -13.33
N TYR A 186 5.61 -12.24 -12.91
CA TYR A 186 4.45 -13.12 -13.07
C TYR A 186 4.07 -13.32 -14.54
N TRP A 187 4.10 -12.25 -15.35
CA TRP A 187 3.80 -12.34 -16.79
C TRP A 187 4.99 -12.78 -17.64
N MET A 188 6.22 -12.57 -17.14
CA MET A 188 7.45 -13.00 -17.78
C MET A 188 8.29 -13.86 -16.81
N PRO A 189 7.88 -15.13 -16.56
CA PRO A 189 8.68 -16.04 -15.75
C PRO A 189 9.91 -16.53 -16.52
N ASP A 190 11.00 -16.80 -15.80
CA ASP A 190 12.32 -17.14 -16.36
C ASP A 190 12.41 -18.54 -17.04
N ASP A 191 11.36 -19.37 -16.99
CA ASP A 191 11.40 -20.79 -17.37
C ASP A 191 11.07 -21.13 -18.85
N ASN A 192 11.79 -22.17 -19.32
CA ASN A 192 11.79 -23.03 -20.54
C ASN A 192 10.99 -22.75 -21.83
N ASN A 193 9.97 -21.89 -21.88
CA ASN A 193 9.25 -21.55 -23.13
C ASN A 193 9.49 -20.08 -23.52
N LYS A 194 10.76 -19.76 -23.77
CA LYS A 194 11.28 -18.41 -24.01
C LYS A 194 10.59 -17.68 -25.17
N SER A 195 10.06 -18.38 -26.17
CA SER A 195 9.44 -17.75 -27.36
C SER A 195 8.00 -17.27 -27.13
N SER A 196 7.15 -18.06 -26.44
CA SER A 196 5.76 -17.67 -26.16
C SER A 196 5.69 -16.56 -25.10
N ASN A 197 6.54 -16.64 -24.08
CA ASN A 197 6.56 -15.67 -22.97
C ASN A 197 7.13 -14.32 -23.41
N CYS A 198 8.11 -14.31 -24.31
CA CYS A 198 8.66 -13.07 -24.89
C CYS A 198 7.60 -12.34 -25.75
N SER A 199 6.82 -13.07 -26.54
CA SER A 199 5.73 -12.50 -27.35
C SER A 199 4.64 -11.84 -26.48
N ILE A 200 4.24 -12.52 -25.38
CA ILE A 200 3.26 -11.99 -24.43
C ILE A 200 3.80 -10.76 -23.70
N GLY A 201 5.05 -10.80 -23.24
CA GLY A 201 5.69 -9.67 -22.56
C GLY A 201 5.79 -8.42 -23.43
N LEU A 202 6.17 -8.59 -24.70
CA LEU A 202 6.21 -7.49 -25.68
C LEU A 202 4.82 -6.96 -26.01
N PHE A 203 3.83 -7.83 -26.18
CA PHE A 203 2.44 -7.42 -26.38
C PHE A 203 1.94 -6.59 -25.21
N MET A 204 2.08 -7.09 -23.97
CA MET A 204 1.64 -6.38 -22.77
C MET A 204 2.36 -5.05 -22.57
N SER A 205 3.69 -5.02 -22.81
CA SER A 205 4.46 -3.79 -22.75
C SER A 205 3.95 -2.76 -23.76
N THR A 206 3.69 -3.18 -25.00
CA THR A 206 3.14 -2.33 -26.05
C THR A 206 1.79 -1.73 -25.63
N VAL A 207 0.91 -2.55 -25.05
CA VAL A 207 -0.40 -2.09 -24.53
C VAL A 207 -0.22 -1.01 -23.46
N PHE A 208 0.68 -1.20 -22.48
CA PHE A 208 0.91 -0.21 -21.44
C PHE A 208 1.49 1.11 -21.98
N TYR A 209 2.42 1.05 -22.96
CA TYR A 209 2.95 2.26 -23.59
C TYR A 209 1.92 3.01 -24.43
N ILE A 210 1.10 2.29 -25.21
CA ILE A 210 -0.01 2.90 -25.95
C ILE A 210 -1.01 3.55 -25.00
N ALA A 211 -1.39 2.86 -23.92
CA ALA A 211 -2.29 3.41 -22.91
C ALA A 211 -1.70 4.69 -22.26
N SER A 212 -0.40 4.68 -21.96
CA SER A 212 0.31 5.84 -21.39
C SER A 212 0.35 7.02 -22.35
N ALA A 213 0.66 6.78 -23.63
CA ALA A 213 0.65 7.80 -24.68
C ALA A 213 -0.75 8.38 -24.92
N CYS A 214 -1.77 7.53 -24.97
CA CYS A 214 -3.17 7.94 -25.04
C CYS A 214 -3.57 8.78 -23.82
N GLY A 215 -3.15 8.39 -22.62
CA GLY A 215 -3.39 9.14 -21.39
C GLY A 215 -2.80 10.54 -21.44
N ILE A 216 -1.54 10.68 -21.90
CA ILE A 216 -0.89 11.98 -22.12
C ILE A 216 -1.66 12.81 -23.15
N ALA A 217 -2.04 12.24 -24.29
CA ALA A 217 -2.78 12.95 -25.33
C ALA A 217 -4.15 13.45 -24.82
N VAL A 218 -4.89 12.61 -24.10
CA VAL A 218 -6.16 12.99 -23.47
C VAL A 218 -5.96 14.10 -22.45
N MET A 219 -4.90 14.04 -21.64
CA MET A 219 -4.61 15.11 -20.68
C MET A 219 -4.31 16.44 -21.37
N TYR A 220 -3.60 16.44 -22.50
CA TYR A 220 -3.37 17.67 -23.27
C TYR A 220 -4.68 18.29 -23.78
N VAL A 221 -5.55 17.46 -24.36
CA VAL A 221 -6.82 17.92 -24.91
C VAL A 221 -7.74 18.47 -23.82
N LEU A 222 -7.80 17.80 -22.66
CA LEU A 222 -8.75 18.14 -21.60
C LEU A 222 -8.27 19.22 -20.64
N TYR A 223 -6.96 19.33 -20.38
CA TYR A 223 -6.41 20.15 -19.30
C TYR A 223 -5.35 21.17 -19.73
N ALA A 224 -4.90 21.12 -20.99
CA ALA A 224 -3.83 21.98 -21.51
C ALA A 224 -4.10 22.53 -22.92
N SER A 225 -5.38 22.67 -23.29
CA SER A 225 -5.80 23.19 -24.61
C SER A 225 -5.52 24.68 -24.80
N LYS A 226 -5.29 25.43 -23.71
CA LYS A 226 -5.02 26.88 -23.73
C LYS A 226 -3.58 27.16 -23.29
N MET A 227 -2.92 28.11 -23.96
CA MET A 227 -1.57 28.56 -23.60
C MET A 227 -1.47 29.18 -22.20
N SER A 228 -2.60 29.61 -21.62
CA SER A 228 -2.66 30.12 -20.24
C SER A 228 -2.42 29.03 -19.19
N CYS A 229 -2.63 27.75 -19.52
CA CYS A 229 -2.51 26.60 -18.61
C CYS A 229 -1.05 26.10 -18.52
N THR A 230 -0.12 27.04 -18.29
CA THR A 230 1.34 26.78 -18.34
C THR A 230 1.78 25.67 -17.37
N LEU A 231 1.18 25.63 -16.19
CA LEU A 231 1.52 24.67 -15.15
C LEU A 231 1.05 23.25 -15.52
N ASN A 232 -0.17 23.09 -16.04
CA ASN A 232 -0.65 21.80 -16.55
C ASN A 232 0.15 21.34 -17.77
N ILE A 233 0.51 22.24 -18.69
CA ILE A 233 1.42 21.94 -19.81
C ILE A 233 2.76 21.43 -19.27
N PHE A 234 3.35 22.10 -18.27
CA PHE A 234 4.61 21.69 -17.67
C PHE A 234 4.52 20.30 -17.02
N PHE A 235 3.48 20.01 -16.24
CA PHE A 235 3.32 18.68 -15.63
C PHE A 235 3.19 17.58 -16.68
N ILE A 236 2.32 17.75 -17.68
CA ILE A 236 2.09 16.73 -18.71
C ILE A 236 3.34 16.55 -19.59
N THR A 237 4.01 17.64 -20.00
CA THR A 237 5.28 17.56 -20.76
C THR A 237 6.34 16.81 -19.97
N TRP A 238 6.52 17.14 -18.68
CA TRP A 238 7.52 16.51 -17.83
C TRP A 238 7.25 15.03 -17.60
N THR A 239 6.00 14.62 -17.36
CA THR A 239 5.60 13.21 -17.29
C THR A 239 5.96 12.46 -18.58
N GLY A 240 5.74 13.09 -19.75
CA GLY A 240 6.15 12.55 -21.04
C GLY A 240 7.67 12.37 -21.16
N VAL A 241 8.46 13.33 -20.69
CA VAL A 241 9.92 13.23 -20.63
C VAL A 241 10.35 12.08 -19.71
N LEU A 242 9.78 11.97 -18.51
CA LEU A 242 10.07 10.88 -17.57
C LEU A 242 9.80 9.51 -18.18
N LEU A 243 8.69 9.35 -18.92
CA LEU A 243 8.36 8.12 -19.64
C LEU A 243 9.47 7.75 -20.65
N ILE A 244 9.89 8.70 -21.49
CA ILE A 244 10.94 8.47 -22.50
C ILE A 244 12.27 8.09 -21.82
N VAL A 245 12.63 8.79 -20.73
CA VAL A 245 13.86 8.52 -19.98
C VAL A 245 13.83 7.13 -19.36
N MET A 246 12.73 6.74 -18.70
CA MET A 246 12.60 5.39 -18.12
C MET A 246 12.65 4.29 -19.17
N MET A 247 12.04 4.51 -20.34
CA MET A 247 12.11 3.59 -21.48
C MET A 247 13.55 3.45 -21.99
N ALA A 248 14.27 4.55 -22.16
CA ALA A 248 15.67 4.56 -22.62
C ALA A 248 16.60 3.82 -21.65
N ILE A 249 16.46 4.08 -20.34
CA ILE A 249 17.24 3.39 -19.29
C ILE A 249 16.96 1.88 -19.31
N SER A 250 15.70 1.48 -19.48
CA SER A 250 15.30 0.06 -19.45
C SER A 250 15.82 -0.72 -20.66
N LEU A 251 15.98 -0.05 -21.81
CA LEU A 251 16.57 -0.60 -23.04
C LEU A 251 18.10 -0.58 -23.03
N HIS A 252 18.73 0.15 -22.12
CA HIS A 252 20.18 0.26 -22.08
C HIS A 252 20.81 -1.13 -21.86
N SER A 253 21.85 -1.43 -22.66
CA SER A 253 22.46 -2.77 -22.73
C SER A 253 22.98 -3.31 -21.40
N ARG A 254 23.40 -2.42 -20.49
CA ARG A 254 23.84 -2.79 -19.13
C ARG A 254 22.71 -3.14 -18.17
N VAL A 255 21.49 -2.64 -18.41
CA VAL A 255 20.32 -2.86 -17.52
C VAL A 255 19.47 -4.02 -18.02
N ASN A 256 19.11 -4.01 -19.30
CA ASN A 256 18.35 -5.05 -20.02
C ASN A 256 17.23 -5.76 -19.20
N ARG A 257 16.39 -4.98 -18.49
CA ARG A 257 15.32 -5.49 -17.60
C ARG A 257 13.99 -5.80 -18.31
N GLY A 258 13.97 -5.70 -19.64
CA GLY A 258 12.75 -5.82 -20.46
C GLY A 258 11.85 -4.57 -20.37
N LEU A 259 10.98 -4.40 -21.38
CA LEU A 259 10.16 -3.20 -21.55
C LEU A 259 8.84 -3.21 -20.75
N LEU A 260 8.44 -4.37 -20.21
CA LEU A 260 7.15 -4.52 -19.52
C LEU A 260 7.12 -3.75 -18.20
N SER A 261 8.16 -3.91 -17.37
CA SER A 261 8.29 -3.19 -16.10
C SER A 261 8.21 -1.67 -16.27
N SER A 262 8.91 -1.12 -17.26
CA SER A 262 8.90 0.33 -17.51
C SER A 262 7.62 0.82 -18.16
N GLY A 263 6.94 -0.02 -18.95
CA GLY A 263 5.59 0.25 -19.46
C GLY A 263 4.54 0.33 -18.34
N ILE A 264 4.54 -0.62 -17.39
CA ILE A 264 3.64 -0.58 -16.22
C ILE A 264 3.93 0.67 -15.37
N MET A 265 5.21 0.98 -15.16
CA MET A 265 5.63 2.18 -14.44
C MET A 265 5.22 3.47 -15.16
N ALA A 266 5.32 3.52 -16.49
CA ALA A 266 4.85 4.62 -17.31
C ALA A 266 3.35 4.88 -17.12
N SER A 267 2.53 3.83 -17.11
CA SER A 267 1.09 3.97 -16.85
C SER A 267 0.81 4.49 -15.44
N TYR A 268 1.61 4.07 -14.45
CA TYR A 268 1.48 4.54 -13.08
C TYR A 268 1.81 6.03 -12.93
N ILE A 269 2.91 6.52 -13.53
CA ILE A 269 3.25 7.96 -13.46
C ILE A 269 2.23 8.82 -14.22
N VAL A 270 1.71 8.35 -15.36
CA VAL A 270 0.64 9.02 -16.10
C VAL A 270 -0.63 9.10 -15.26
N PHE A 271 -0.97 8.04 -14.52
CA PHE A 271 -2.08 8.05 -13.56
C PHE A 271 -1.85 9.04 -12.40
N LEU A 272 -0.64 9.12 -11.85
CA LEU A 272 -0.31 10.09 -10.80
C LEU A 272 -0.43 11.54 -11.31
N CYS A 273 0.09 11.82 -12.50
CA CYS A 273 -0.04 13.13 -13.15
C CYS A 273 -1.52 13.50 -13.36
N TRP A 274 -2.30 12.58 -13.92
CA TRP A 274 -3.74 12.78 -14.10
C TRP A 274 -4.46 13.05 -12.77
N SER A 275 -4.15 12.26 -11.72
CA SER A 275 -4.69 12.44 -10.38
C SER A 275 -4.31 13.79 -9.75
N ALA A 276 -3.12 14.31 -10.06
CA ALA A 276 -2.65 15.61 -9.59
C ALA A 276 -3.39 16.77 -10.27
N ILE A 277 -3.56 16.71 -11.59
CA ILE A 277 -4.30 17.73 -12.35
C ILE A 277 -5.77 17.74 -11.95
N ARG A 278 -6.38 16.57 -11.70
CA ARG A 278 -7.75 16.48 -11.15
C ARG A 278 -7.91 17.10 -9.75
N SER A 279 -6.81 17.29 -9.03
CA SER A 279 -6.78 17.95 -7.71
C SER A 279 -6.66 19.48 -7.80
N GLU A 280 -6.46 20.03 -9.00
CA GLU A 280 -6.39 21.48 -9.23
C GLU A 280 -7.68 22.16 -8.73
N PRO A 281 -7.58 23.30 -8.00
CA PRO A 281 -8.77 24.03 -7.58
C PRO A 281 -9.50 24.63 -8.81
N GLY A 282 -10.82 24.52 -8.84
CA GLY A 282 -11.66 24.95 -9.98
C GLY A 282 -11.69 26.45 -10.30
N THR A 283 -10.86 27.27 -9.66
CA THR A 283 -10.72 28.72 -9.97
C THR A 283 -9.93 28.97 -11.25
N GLU A 284 -9.14 28.01 -11.72
CA GLU A 284 -8.40 28.09 -12.99
C GLU A 284 -9.09 27.20 -14.05
N LYS A 285 -9.63 27.84 -15.10
CA LYS A 285 -10.46 27.19 -16.14
C LYS A 285 -9.63 26.43 -17.17
N CYS A 286 -8.76 25.55 -16.69
CA CYS A 286 -7.94 24.68 -17.53
C CYS A 286 -8.65 23.37 -17.88
N SER A 287 -9.65 22.95 -17.11
CA SER A 287 -10.52 21.82 -17.43
C SER A 287 -11.80 22.24 -18.19
N HIS A 288 -12.35 21.31 -18.97
CA HIS A 288 -13.63 21.45 -19.69
C HIS A 288 -14.87 21.07 -18.85
N GLU A 289 -14.72 20.79 -17.54
CA GLU A 289 -15.88 20.42 -16.72
C GLU A 289 -16.75 21.65 -16.41
N GLU A 290 -17.98 21.66 -16.94
CA GLU A 290 -19.03 22.60 -16.54
C GLU A 290 -19.37 22.38 -15.05
N GLU A 291 -19.34 23.45 -14.25
CA GLU A 291 -19.85 23.47 -12.89
C GLU A 291 -21.37 23.26 -12.90
N SER A 292 -21.84 22.03 -13.05
CA SER A 292 -23.20 21.70 -12.63
C SER A 292 -23.21 21.71 -11.09
N GLY A 293 -23.90 22.68 -10.50
CA GLY A 293 -23.98 22.89 -9.04
C GLY A 293 -24.62 21.74 -8.24
N HIS A 294 -24.85 20.58 -8.86
CA HIS A 294 -25.35 19.37 -8.23
C HIS A 294 -24.21 18.40 -7.97
N ILE A 295 -24.13 17.87 -6.74
CA ILE A 295 -23.22 16.77 -6.41
C ILE A 295 -23.69 15.54 -7.21
N GLY A 296 -23.04 15.30 -8.34
CA GLY A 296 -23.32 14.15 -9.19
C GLY A 296 -23.03 12.83 -8.48
N TRP A 297 -23.76 11.78 -8.85
CA TRP A 297 -23.52 10.41 -8.37
C TRP A 297 -22.05 9.96 -8.59
N SER A 298 -21.43 10.41 -9.67
CA SER A 298 -20.00 10.19 -9.97
C SER A 298 -19.06 10.69 -8.88
N THR A 299 -19.35 11.84 -8.27
CA THR A 299 -18.54 12.41 -7.18
C THR A 299 -18.63 11.56 -5.92
N ILE A 300 -19.83 11.08 -5.58
CA ILE A 300 -20.05 10.19 -4.43
C ILE A 300 -19.33 8.86 -4.64
N VAL A 301 -19.49 8.26 -5.82
CA VAL A 301 -18.80 7.01 -6.18
C VAL A 301 -17.29 7.19 -6.15
N GLY A 302 -16.76 8.27 -6.71
CA GLY A 302 -15.33 8.59 -6.70
C GLY A 302 -14.79 8.74 -5.28
N PHE A 303 -15.53 9.41 -4.39
CA PHE A 303 -15.19 9.54 -2.97
C PHE A 303 -15.12 8.17 -2.27
N VAL A 304 -16.12 7.31 -2.47
CA VAL A 304 -16.15 5.96 -1.86
C VAL A 304 -14.99 5.11 -2.38
N ILE A 305 -14.70 5.15 -3.69
CA ILE A 305 -13.53 4.48 -4.27
C ILE A 305 -12.24 4.98 -3.62
N ALA A 306 -12.10 6.30 -3.44
CA ALA A 306 -10.93 6.88 -2.77
C ALA A 306 -10.78 6.38 -1.32
N LEU A 307 -11.88 6.29 -0.55
CA LEU A 307 -11.84 5.71 0.80
C LEU A 307 -11.29 4.29 0.81
N PHE A 308 -11.81 3.42 -0.06
CA PHE A 308 -11.31 2.05 -0.16
C PHE A 308 -9.87 2.00 -0.66
N ALA A 309 -9.50 2.88 -1.61
CA ALA A 309 -8.13 2.96 -2.12
C ALA A 309 -7.12 3.31 -1.02
N ILE A 310 -7.46 4.22 -0.10
CA ILE A 310 -6.61 4.57 1.06
C ILE A 310 -6.40 3.35 1.96
N VAL A 311 -7.46 2.59 2.25
CA VAL A 311 -7.39 1.39 3.09
C VAL A 311 -6.57 0.30 2.40
N ILE A 312 -6.79 0.07 1.10
CA ILE A 312 -6.05 -0.92 0.31
C ILE A 312 -4.57 -0.54 0.25
N ALA A 313 -4.25 0.72 -0.04
CA ALA A 313 -2.87 1.20 -0.07
C ALA A 313 -2.16 1.02 1.28
N THR A 314 -2.84 1.35 2.39
CA THR A 314 -2.29 1.16 3.74
C THR A 314 -2.10 -0.32 4.05
N PHE A 315 -3.08 -1.15 3.72
CA PHE A 315 -3.04 -2.59 3.95
C PHE A 315 -1.94 -3.28 3.14
N SER A 316 -1.86 -3.00 1.83
CA SER A 316 -0.86 -3.58 0.93
C SER A 316 0.56 -3.18 1.36
N THR A 317 0.76 -1.90 1.68
CA THR A 317 2.05 -1.41 2.17
C THR A 317 2.41 -2.06 3.50
N GLY A 318 1.44 -2.23 4.42
CA GLY A 318 1.70 -2.80 5.74
C GLY A 318 2.07 -4.29 5.73
N ILE A 319 1.55 -5.06 4.78
CA ILE A 319 1.92 -6.48 4.63
C ILE A 319 3.25 -6.67 3.89
N ASP A 320 3.71 -5.66 3.16
CA ASP A 320 4.91 -5.71 2.32
C ASP A 320 6.23 -5.43 3.07
N SER A 321 6.29 -5.85 4.34
CA SER A 321 7.47 -5.68 5.20
C SER A 321 8.78 -6.26 4.64
N GLN A 322 8.70 -7.23 3.72
CA GLN A 322 9.88 -7.91 3.16
C GLN A 322 10.65 -7.03 2.19
N SER A 323 9.96 -6.11 1.50
CA SER A 323 10.56 -5.12 0.62
C SER A 323 11.52 -4.16 1.34
N PHE A 324 11.42 -4.08 2.67
CA PHE A 324 12.22 -3.18 3.52
C PHE A 324 13.30 -3.90 4.32
N GLN A 325 13.49 -5.21 4.12
CA GLN A 325 14.57 -5.95 4.75
C GLN A 325 15.88 -5.73 3.96
N PHE A 326 16.81 -4.97 4.54
CA PHE A 326 18.10 -4.62 3.94
C PHE A 326 19.02 -5.83 3.66
N ARG A 327 18.73 -6.98 4.27
CA ARG A 327 19.48 -8.21 4.06
C ARG A 327 18.51 -9.35 3.73
N LYS A 328 18.34 -9.62 2.43
CA LYS A 328 17.85 -10.90 1.92
C LYS A 328 19.00 -11.90 2.06
N ASP A 329 19.24 -12.39 3.26
CA ASP A 329 19.95 -13.66 3.38
C ASP A 329 18.96 -14.73 2.89
N GLU A 330 19.38 -15.62 2.00
CA GLU A 330 18.62 -16.81 1.55
C GLU A 330 18.46 -17.82 2.71
N VAL A 331 18.02 -17.36 3.88
CA VAL A 331 17.70 -18.23 4.99
C VAL A 331 16.36 -18.87 4.66
N GLU A 332 16.34 -20.21 4.61
CA GLU A 332 15.13 -21.00 4.52
C GLU A 332 14.15 -20.51 5.60
N ARG A 333 12.96 -20.06 5.19
CA ARG A 333 11.93 -19.61 6.14
C ARG A 333 11.53 -20.80 7.00
N GLU A 334 11.69 -20.66 8.31
CA GLU A 334 11.21 -21.66 9.25
C GLU A 334 9.68 -21.61 9.31
N GLU A 335 9.03 -22.74 9.59
CA GLU A 335 7.57 -22.81 9.59
C GLU A 335 6.90 -21.87 10.59
N ASP A 336 7.60 -21.51 11.67
CA ASP A 336 7.14 -20.63 12.74
C ASP A 336 7.44 -19.14 12.51
N ASP A 337 8.05 -18.79 11.37
CA ASP A 337 8.29 -17.41 10.97
C ASP A 337 6.98 -16.65 10.71
N LEU A 338 7.03 -15.34 10.95
CA LEU A 338 5.86 -14.49 10.74
C LEU A 338 5.53 -14.35 9.24
N PRO A 339 4.23 -14.34 8.87
CA PRO A 339 3.82 -14.12 7.48
C PRO A 339 4.15 -12.71 6.97
N TYR A 340 4.26 -11.73 7.87
CA TYR A 340 4.66 -10.34 7.64
C TYR A 340 5.14 -9.73 8.97
N GLY A 341 5.94 -8.67 8.93
CA GLY A 341 6.43 -8.00 10.13
C GLY A 341 5.32 -7.24 10.87
N TYR A 342 4.90 -7.75 12.03
CA TYR A 342 3.79 -7.16 12.80
C TYR A 342 4.04 -5.70 13.23
N GLY A 343 5.25 -5.38 13.66
CA GLY A 343 5.63 -4.00 13.98
C GLY A 343 5.49 -3.11 12.75
N PHE A 344 6.13 -3.48 11.64
CA PHE A 344 6.07 -2.71 10.40
C PHE A 344 4.63 -2.50 9.91
N PHE A 345 3.79 -3.54 9.97
CA PHE A 345 2.37 -3.44 9.65
C PHE A 345 1.66 -2.33 10.45
N HIS A 346 1.83 -2.33 11.78
CA HIS A 346 1.19 -1.33 12.64
C HIS A 346 1.80 0.07 12.47
N LEU A 347 3.10 0.16 12.20
CA LEU A 347 3.75 1.43 11.85
C LEU A 347 3.13 2.03 10.58
N VAL A 348 2.97 1.23 9.52
CA VAL A 348 2.34 1.68 8.27
C VAL A 348 0.90 2.12 8.50
N PHE A 349 0.12 1.43 9.34
CA PHE A 349 -1.24 1.87 9.69
C PHE A 349 -1.25 3.17 10.50
N SER A 350 -0.28 3.39 11.39
CA SER A 350 -0.15 4.65 12.13
C SER A 350 0.21 5.82 11.19
N LEU A 351 1.13 5.63 10.26
CA LEU A 351 1.48 6.61 9.23
C LEU A 351 0.32 6.81 8.23
N GLY A 352 -0.40 5.73 7.90
CA GLY A 352 -1.63 5.76 7.13
C GLY A 352 -2.72 6.60 7.79
N ALA A 353 -2.76 6.63 9.13
CA ALA A 353 -3.69 7.49 9.86
C ALA A 353 -3.40 8.98 9.66
N MET A 354 -2.12 9.35 9.62
CA MET A 354 -1.68 10.71 9.28
C MET A 354 -1.94 11.03 7.81
N TYR A 355 -1.69 10.06 6.91
CA TYR A 355 -1.93 10.20 5.48
C TYR A 355 -3.40 10.46 5.16
N PHE A 356 -4.34 9.62 5.62
CA PHE A 356 -5.75 9.86 5.34
C PHE A 356 -6.19 11.23 5.84
N ALA A 357 -5.74 11.66 7.04
CA ALA A 357 -6.08 12.98 7.54
C ALA A 357 -5.68 14.09 6.58
N MET A 358 -4.47 14.03 6.03
CA MET A 358 -4.00 15.00 5.04
C MET A 358 -4.86 14.98 3.78
N LEU A 359 -5.27 13.81 3.28
CA LEU A 359 -6.17 13.73 2.12
C LEU A 359 -7.54 14.37 2.39
N PHE A 360 -8.09 14.10 3.58
CA PHE A 360 -9.40 14.60 3.98
C PHE A 360 -9.45 16.11 4.15
N ILE A 361 -8.32 16.75 4.50
CA ILE A 361 -8.18 18.20 4.64
C ILE A 361 -7.45 18.85 3.45
N SER A 362 -7.28 18.13 2.35
CA SER A 362 -6.60 18.61 1.13
C SER A 362 -5.17 19.14 1.38
N TRP A 363 -4.42 18.52 2.29
CA TRP A 363 -3.04 18.88 2.65
C TRP A 363 -2.87 20.30 3.21
N ASN A 364 -3.97 20.99 3.54
CA ASN A 364 -3.95 22.38 3.99
C ASN A 364 -4.88 22.56 5.19
N LEU A 365 -4.27 22.90 6.35
CA LEU A 365 -4.99 23.06 7.62
C LEU A 365 -6.02 24.21 7.58
N GLY A 366 -5.83 25.22 6.74
CA GLY A 366 -6.71 26.40 6.65
C GLY A 366 -7.74 26.36 5.52
N SER A 367 -7.77 25.31 4.70
CA SER A 367 -8.64 25.25 3.52
C SER A 367 -10.05 24.71 3.84
N LEU A 368 -11.08 25.27 3.19
CA LEU A 368 -12.44 24.70 3.19
C LEU A 368 -12.52 23.58 2.17
N THR A 369 -12.68 22.35 2.64
CA THR A 369 -12.93 21.20 1.76
C THR A 369 -14.41 21.10 1.38
N ARG A 370 -14.69 20.88 0.09
CA ARG A 370 -16.06 20.64 -0.41
C ARG A 370 -16.56 19.29 0.10
N LYS A 371 -17.86 19.19 0.41
CA LYS A 371 -18.49 17.90 0.78
C LYS A 371 -18.29 16.88 -0.33
N TRP A 372 -18.10 15.60 0.04
CA TRP A 372 -17.84 14.50 -0.91
C TRP A 372 -16.61 14.71 -1.81
N SER A 373 -15.67 15.56 -1.41
CA SER A 373 -14.37 15.71 -2.07
C SER A 373 -13.23 15.27 -1.18
N ILE A 374 -12.15 14.78 -1.77
CA ILE A 374 -10.89 14.42 -1.12
C ILE A 374 -9.79 15.03 -1.99
N ASP A 375 -8.72 15.54 -1.38
CA ASP A 375 -7.52 15.96 -2.12
C ASP A 375 -7.74 17.04 -3.18
N VAL A 376 -8.59 18.04 -2.91
CA VAL A 376 -8.81 19.15 -3.85
C VAL A 376 -8.10 20.40 -3.34
N GLY A 377 -7.13 20.90 -4.10
CA GLY A 377 -6.36 22.11 -3.84
C GLY A 377 -4.91 22.01 -4.30
N TRP A 378 -4.27 23.16 -4.50
CA TRP A 378 -2.87 23.25 -4.98
C TRP A 378 -1.87 22.44 -4.15
N ALA A 379 -2.06 22.38 -2.83
CA ALA A 379 -1.20 21.57 -1.96
C ALA A 379 -1.27 20.08 -2.32
N SER A 380 -2.47 19.55 -2.56
CA SER A 380 -2.66 18.17 -2.97
C SER A 380 -2.09 17.91 -4.37
N THR A 381 -2.32 18.82 -5.33
CA THR A 381 -1.73 18.75 -6.67
C THR A 381 -0.21 18.62 -6.60
N TRP A 382 0.47 19.51 -5.87
CA TRP A 382 1.92 19.47 -5.73
C TRP A 382 2.43 18.21 -5.04
N VAL A 383 1.76 17.76 -3.97
CA VAL A 383 2.14 16.52 -3.29
C VAL A 383 2.08 15.33 -4.24
N LYS A 384 1.04 15.23 -5.09
CA LYS A 384 0.90 14.15 -6.07
C LYS A 384 1.95 14.23 -7.19
N ILE A 385 2.27 15.43 -7.69
CA ILE A 385 3.35 15.62 -8.70
C ILE A 385 4.72 15.28 -8.11
N VAL A 386 5.01 15.73 -6.90
CA VAL A 386 6.26 15.39 -6.23
C VAL A 386 6.35 13.89 -5.97
N ASN A 387 5.24 13.24 -5.59
CA ASN A 387 5.15 11.79 -5.46
C ASN A 387 5.42 11.06 -6.79
N GLU A 388 4.94 11.58 -7.92
CA GLU A 388 5.27 11.07 -9.26
C GLU A 388 6.77 11.18 -9.57
N TRP A 389 7.40 12.30 -9.25
CA TRP A 389 8.84 12.48 -9.48
C TRP A 389 9.67 11.54 -8.63
N PHE A 390 9.31 11.37 -7.35
CA PHE A 390 9.92 10.35 -6.50
C PHE A 390 9.70 8.95 -7.04
N ALA A 391 8.51 8.65 -7.58
CA ALA A 391 8.21 7.35 -8.18
C ALA A 391 9.17 7.03 -9.33
N ALA A 392 9.27 7.94 -10.30
CA ALA A 392 10.19 7.79 -11.42
C ALA A 392 11.64 7.68 -10.92
N THR A 393 12.05 8.53 -9.97
CA THR A 393 13.43 8.55 -9.46
C THR A 393 13.82 7.26 -8.74
N ILE A 394 12.99 6.76 -7.83
CA ILE A 394 13.24 5.51 -7.11
C ILE A 394 13.27 4.33 -8.09
N TYR A 395 12.36 4.31 -9.07
CA TYR A 395 12.35 3.28 -10.10
C TYR A 395 13.64 3.28 -10.94
N MET A 396 14.03 4.45 -11.47
CA MET A 396 15.28 4.59 -12.24
C MET A 396 16.50 4.20 -11.39
N TRP A 397 16.55 4.62 -10.12
CA TRP A 397 17.61 4.22 -9.20
C TRP A 397 17.66 2.70 -9.00
N LYS A 398 16.50 2.05 -8.84
CA LYS A 398 16.42 0.58 -8.70
C LYS A 398 16.94 -0.17 -9.94
N LEU A 399 16.77 0.40 -11.13
CA LEU A 399 17.32 -0.16 -12.36
C LEU A 399 18.83 0.06 -12.49
N ILE A 400 19.32 1.25 -12.14
CA ILE A 400 20.72 1.66 -12.33
C ILE A 400 21.63 1.08 -11.24
N PHE A 401 21.18 1.05 -9.98
CA PHE A 401 22.01 0.70 -8.82
C PHE A 401 22.73 -0.66 -8.93
N PRO A 402 22.09 -1.76 -9.37
CA PRO A 402 22.80 -3.04 -9.55
C PRO A 402 23.95 -2.94 -10.55
N THR A 403 23.75 -2.23 -11.67
CA THR A 403 24.76 -2.09 -12.73
C THR A 403 25.99 -1.29 -12.29
N LEU A 404 25.78 -0.27 -11.45
CA LEU A 404 26.87 0.50 -10.84
C LEU A 404 27.66 -0.34 -9.84
N ARG A 405 26.99 -1.19 -9.06
CA ARG A 405 27.63 -2.09 -8.10
C ARG A 405 28.49 -3.14 -8.80
N GLU A 406 27.97 -3.78 -9.86
CA GLU A 406 28.72 -4.76 -10.64
C GLU A 406 29.96 -4.16 -11.29
N THR A 407 29.84 -2.96 -11.88
CA THR A 407 30.98 -2.25 -12.47
C THR A 407 32.06 -1.94 -11.43
N LYS A 408 31.66 -1.54 -10.21
CA LYS A 408 32.61 -1.29 -9.11
C LYS A 408 33.33 -2.56 -8.66
N VAL A 409 32.66 -3.72 -8.64
CA VAL A 409 33.29 -5.00 -8.29
C VAL A 409 34.31 -5.41 -9.35
N MET A 410 33.96 -5.35 -10.64
CA MET A 410 34.89 -5.69 -11.73
C MET A 410 36.14 -4.82 -11.72
N ASN A 411 35.99 -3.50 -11.55
CA ASN A 411 37.16 -2.60 -11.49
C ASN A 411 38.06 -2.92 -10.28
N HIS A 412 37.47 -3.36 -9.15
CA HIS A 412 38.24 -3.70 -7.95
C HIS A 412 38.98 -5.04 -8.12
N GLU A 413 38.41 -6.00 -8.86
CA GLU A 413 39.07 -7.27 -9.22
C GLU A 413 40.20 -7.05 -10.23
N GLU A 414 40.02 -6.18 -11.23
CA GLU A 414 41.07 -5.78 -12.19
C GLU A 414 42.25 -5.13 -11.47
N GLU A 415 42.01 -4.17 -10.57
CA GLU A 415 43.07 -3.51 -9.76
C GLU A 415 43.83 -4.51 -8.87
N THR A 416 43.17 -5.54 -8.33
CA THR A 416 43.86 -6.59 -7.53
C THR A 416 44.65 -7.57 -8.38
N THR A 417 44.27 -7.78 -9.64
CA THR A 417 44.97 -8.71 -10.55
C THR A 417 46.22 -8.08 -11.15
N GLU A 418 46.25 -6.76 -11.34
CA GLU A 418 47.46 -6.03 -11.79
C GLU A 418 48.54 -5.86 -10.70
N GLN A 419 48.22 -6.16 -9.43
CA GLN A 419 49.16 -6.05 -8.29
C GLN A 419 49.80 -7.37 -7.85
N VAL A 420 49.50 -8.48 -8.52
CA VAL A 420 50.11 -9.82 -8.30
C VAL A 420 50.99 -10.16 -9.50
#